data_AF-A0A951WPQ2-F1
#
_entry.id   AF-A0A951WPQ2-F1
#
_cell.length_a   1.000
_cell.length_b   1.000
_cell.length_c   1.000
_cell.angle_alpha   90.00
_cell.angle_beta   90.00
_cell.angle_gamma   90.00
#
_symmetry.space_group_name_H-M   'P 1'
#
loop_
_entity.id
_entity.type
_entity.pdbx_description
1 polymer ?
#
loop_
_entity_poly.entity_id
_entity_poly.type
_entity_poly.pdbx_seq_one_letter_code
_entity_poly.pdbx_strand_id
1 'polypeptide(L)' 'MKKIPIGYSDFKEIRSNPDFLYVDKSELISEFLEDKCKVLLITRPRRFGKTLNLSTLR' A
#
# COMPACT_ATOMS: atom_id res chain seq x y z
N MET A 1 -21.15 5.49 -0.24
CA MET A 1 -20.08 4.52 -0.59
C MET A 1 -18.77 5.28 -0.72
N LYS A 2 -17.68 4.76 -0.13
CA LYS A 2 -16.33 5.32 -0.35
C LYS A 2 -15.86 5.01 -1.78
N LYS A 3 -15.14 5.94 -2.40
CA LYS A 3 -14.62 5.84 -3.77
C LYS A 3 -13.27 5.13 -3.78
N ILE A 4 -13.03 4.31 -4.81
CA ILE A 4 -11.72 3.71 -5.04
C ILE A 4 -10.77 4.82 -5.55
N PRO A 5 -9.64 5.10 -4.86
CA PRO A 5 -8.74 6.19 -5.21
C PRO A 5 -7.81 5.80 -6.37
N ILE A 6 -8.37 5.65 -7.57
CA ILE A 6 -7.60 5.30 -8.78
C ILE A 6 -6.65 6.45 -9.13
N GLY A 7 -5.36 6.12 -9.33
CA GLY A 7 -4.33 7.11 -9.68
C GLY A 7 -3.60 7.72 -8.48
N TYR A 8 -4.12 7.54 -7.27
CA TYR A 8 -3.43 7.92 -6.04
C TYR A 8 -2.45 6.81 -5.62
N SER A 9 -1.29 7.20 -5.12
CA SER A 9 -0.24 6.27 -4.67
C SER A 9 0.42 6.69 -3.36
N ASP A 10 0.01 7.81 -2.78
CA ASP A 10 0.48 8.28 -1.49
C ASP A 10 -0.50 7.84 -0.39
N PHE A 11 0.02 7.21 0.66
CA PHE A 11 -0.78 6.70 1.76
C PHE A 11 -1.45 7.81 2.56
N LYS A 12 -0.74 8.93 2.79
CA LYS A 12 -1.25 10.05 3.58
C LYS A 12 -2.38 10.75 2.84
N GLU A 13 -2.23 11.01 1.55
CA GLU A 13 -3.30 11.56 0.70
C GLU A 13 -4.57 10.70 0.75
N ILE A 14 -4.42 9.37 0.68
CA ILE A 14 -5.55 8.45 0.73
C ILE A 14 -6.20 8.43 2.13
N ARG A 15 -5.42 8.44 3.21
CA ARG A 15 -5.96 8.39 4.57
C ARG A 15 -6.55 9.71 5.05
N SER A 16 -6.08 10.83 4.54
CA SER A 16 -6.60 12.16 4.86
C SER A 16 -7.92 12.47 4.14
N ASN A 17 -8.27 11.73 3.08
CA ASN A 17 -9.51 11.93 2.35
C ASN A 17 -10.63 11.00 2.88
N PRO A 18 -11.70 11.54 3.51
CA PRO A 18 -12.77 10.72 4.10
C PRO A 18 -13.60 9.96 3.05
N ASP A 19 -13.61 10.44 1.81
CA ASP A 19 -14.36 9.83 0.70
C ASP A 19 -13.61 8.67 0.04
N PHE A 20 -12.34 8.45 0.38
CA PHE A 20 -11.53 7.40 -0.23
C PHE A 20 -11.60 6.08 0.54
N LEU A 21 -11.70 5.00 -0.23
CA LEU A 21 -11.60 3.64 0.28
C LEU A 21 -10.13 3.25 0.35
N TYR A 22 -9.67 2.94 1.56
CA TYR A 22 -8.38 2.33 1.81
C TYR A 22 -8.62 0.94 2.40
N VAL A 23 -7.98 -0.07 1.80
CA VAL A 23 -7.92 -1.42 2.38
C VAL A 23 -6.67 -1.49 3.22
N ASP A 24 -6.83 -1.77 4.50
CA ASP A 24 -5.71 -1.94 5.41
C ASP A 24 -4.91 -3.18 5.03
N LYS A 25 -3.58 -3.01 4.93
CA LYS A 25 -2.61 -4.04 4.57
C LYS A 25 -1.48 -4.10 5.60
N SER A 26 -1.70 -3.56 6.80
CA SER A 26 -0.69 -3.48 7.84
C SER A 26 -0.15 -4.87 8.22
N GLU A 27 -0.97 -5.91 8.18
CA GLU A 27 -0.56 -7.30 8.43
C GLU A 27 0.48 -7.78 7.39
N LEU A 28 0.20 -7.61 6.09
CA LEU A 28 1.15 -7.92 5.01
C LEU A 28 2.47 -7.13 5.16
N ILE A 29 2.38 -5.88 5.61
CA ILE A 29 3.57 -5.05 5.86
C ILE A 29 4.36 -5.59 7.05
N SER A 30 3.69 -6.02 8.13
CA SER A 30 4.34 -6.65 9.28
C SER A 30 5.10 -7.90 8.86
N GLU A 31 4.47 -8.78 8.08
CA GLU A 31 5.12 -9.98 7.53
C GLU A 31 6.39 -9.64 6.73
N PHE A 32 6.34 -8.59 5.91
CA PHE A 32 7.50 -8.15 5.13
C PHE A 32 8.63 -7.57 5.98
N LEU A 33 8.29 -6.94 7.12
CA LEU A 33 9.26 -6.36 8.04
C LEU A 33 9.89 -7.42 8.97
N GLU A 34 9.13 -8.47 9.29
CA GLU A 34 9.59 -9.60 10.09
C GLU A 34 10.44 -10.60 9.28
N ASP A 35 10.30 -10.56 7.95
CA ASP A 35 11.13 -11.35 7.04
C ASP A 35 12.61 -10.97 7.18
N LYS A 36 13.47 -11.98 7.38
CA LYS A 36 14.93 -11.82 7.54
C LYS A 36 15.66 -11.77 6.19
N CYS A 37 14.94 -11.83 5.07
CA CYS A 37 15.52 -11.71 3.74
C CYS A 37 16.18 -10.34 3.54
N LYS A 38 17.44 -10.35 3.08
CA LYS A 38 18.18 -9.13 2.72
C LYS A 38 17.50 -8.31 1.62
N VAL A 39 16.77 -8.98 0.72
CA VAL A 39 16.05 -8.36 -0.40
C VAL A 39 14.74 -9.10 -0.60
N LEU A 40 13.63 -8.36 -0.59
CA LEU A 40 12.30 -8.88 -0.92
C LEU A 40 11.87 -8.35 -2.30
N LEU A 41 11.76 -9.26 -3.29
CA LEU A 41 11.35 -8.90 -4.65
C LEU A 41 9.85 -9.10 -4.84
N ILE A 42 9.11 -8.02 -5.02
CA ILE A 42 7.69 -8.10 -5.35
C ILE A 42 7.47 -8.10 -6.88
N THR A 43 7.39 -9.29 -7.49
CA THR A 43 7.17 -9.48 -8.93
C THR A 43 5.78 -8.98 -9.39
N ARG A 44 5.63 -8.61 -10.67
CA ARG A 44 4.64 -7.59 -11.08
C ARG A 44 3.75 -7.94 -12.29
N PRO A 45 2.41 -7.90 -12.07
CA PRO A 45 1.43 -7.33 -13.00
C PRO A 45 1.09 -5.85 -12.68
N ARG A 46 0.85 -5.04 -13.71
CA ARG A 46 0.70 -3.57 -13.61
C ARG A 46 -0.49 -3.15 -12.72
N ARG A 47 -0.38 -1.98 -12.05
CA ARG A 47 -1.40 -1.39 -11.14
C ARG A 47 -1.75 -2.14 -9.85
N PHE A 48 -0.96 -3.15 -9.45
CA PHE A 48 -1.16 -3.88 -8.19
C PHE A 48 -0.88 -3.10 -6.87
N GLY A 49 -0.85 -1.77 -6.88
CA GLY A 49 -0.73 -0.97 -5.65
C GLY A 49 0.61 -1.05 -4.89
N LYS A 50 1.69 -1.54 -5.52
CA LYS A 50 2.99 -1.67 -4.80
C LYS A 50 3.60 -0.33 -4.38
N THR A 51 3.42 0.73 -5.18
CA THR A 51 3.89 2.09 -4.81
C THR A 51 3.15 2.58 -3.56
N LEU A 52 1.83 2.36 -3.50
CA LEU A 52 1.03 2.68 -2.31
C LEU A 52 1.50 1.91 -1.08
N ASN A 53 1.76 0.60 -1.20
CA ASN A 53 2.27 -0.19 -0.08
C ASN A 53 3.62 0.35 0.43
N LEU A 54 4.54 0.75 -0.47
CA LEU A 54 5.81 1.35 -0.06
C LEU A 54 5.63 2.74 0.59
N SER A 55 4.61 3.49 0.19
CA SER A 55 4.28 4.78 0.82
C SER A 55 3.81 4.61 2.27
N THR A 56 3.30 3.44 2.66
CA THR A 56 2.91 3.16 4.05
C THR A 56 4.13 2.95 4.96
N LEU A 57 5.29 2.63 4.40
CA LEU A 57 6.55 2.44 5.13
C LEU A 57 7.38 3.73 5.31
N ARG A 58 6.98 4.82 4.65
CA ARG A 58 7.63 6.13 4.77
C ARG A 58 6.99 6.94 5.89
#